data_AF-A0A7Z9XCH7-F1
#
_entry.id   AF-A0A7Z9XCH7-F1
#
_cell.length_a   1.000
_cell.length_b   1.000
_cell.length_c   1.000
_cell.angle_alpha   90.00
_cell.angle_beta   90.00
_cell.angle_gamma   90.00
#
_symmetry.space_group_name_H-M   'P 1'
#
loop_
_entity.id
_entity.type
_entity.pdbx_description
1 polymer ?
#
loop_
_entity_poly.entity_id
_entity_poly.type
_entity_poly.pdbx_seq_one_letter_code
_entity_poly.pdbx_strand_id
1 'polypeptide(L)'
;MDMKFQAQEPPRVFRVGIKQDIEMHDCGRMYLHPDEQITFVTPSGKEHDFAAKSWGFYATPSINSRLKDQGFKTALVRNRSGRLYVMVVEKEKL
;
A
#
# COMPACT_ATOMS: atom_id res chain seq x y z
N MET A 1 -15.04 -12.41 14.99
CA MET A 1 -14.23 -12.68 13.79
C MET A 1 -13.38 -11.45 13.70
N ASP A 2 -12.10 -11.61 13.99
CA ASP A 2 -11.29 -10.49 14.43
C ASP A 2 -10.12 -10.40 13.45
N MET A 3 -9.97 -9.23 12.83
CA MET A 3 -8.76 -8.84 12.11
C MET A 3 -7.51 -9.28 12.87
N LYS A 4 -6.53 -9.84 12.14
CA LYS A 4 -5.29 -10.36 12.72
C LYS A 4 -4.08 -9.79 12.01
N PHE A 5 -3.22 -9.12 12.77
CA PHE A 5 -1.85 -8.85 12.35
C PHE A 5 -0.91 -9.95 12.84
N GLN A 6 -0.17 -10.57 11.92
CA GLN A 6 0.91 -11.50 12.23
C GLN A 6 2.24 -10.81 11.90
N ALA A 7 2.87 -10.26 12.94
CA ALA A 7 4.19 -9.65 12.82
C ALA A 7 5.25 -10.68 12.44
N GLN A 8 6.25 -10.24 11.68
CA GLN A 8 7.43 -11.02 11.35
C GLN A 8 8.67 -10.34 11.94
N GLU A 9 9.27 -10.98 12.94
CA GLU A 9 10.40 -10.44 13.71
C GLU A 9 11.56 -11.46 13.75
N PRO A 10 12.72 -11.16 13.12
CA PRO A 10 13.00 -9.96 12.33
C PRO A 10 12.25 -9.95 10.97
N PRO A 11 11.99 -8.77 10.37
CA PRO A 11 11.44 -8.67 9.03
C PRO A 11 12.28 -9.43 8.00
N ARG A 12 11.64 -10.05 6.99
CA ARG A 12 12.41 -10.61 5.87
C ARG A 12 12.95 -9.49 5.01
N VAL A 13 14.25 -9.49 4.81
CA VAL A 13 14.96 -8.49 4.01
C VAL A 13 15.16 -8.98 2.58
N PHE A 14 14.92 -8.11 1.60
CA PHE A 14 15.22 -8.37 0.19
C PHE A 14 15.55 -7.07 -0.56
N ARG A 15 16.32 -7.17 -1.64
CA ARG A 15 16.75 -6.00 -2.43
C ARG A 15 15.86 -5.77 -3.65
N VAL A 16 15.63 -4.51 -3.97
CA VAL A 16 14.84 -4.03 -5.12
C VAL A 16 15.51 -2.82 -5.78
N GLY A 17 14.90 -2.30 -6.85
CA GLY A 17 15.46 -1.23 -7.67
C GLY A 17 16.28 -1.76 -8.85
N ILE A 18 16.53 -0.91 -9.85
CA ILE A 18 17.29 -1.30 -11.05
C ILE A 18 18.71 -1.74 -10.68
N LYS A 19 19.31 -1.09 -9.66
CA LYS A 19 20.66 -1.38 -9.19
C LYS A 19 20.70 -2.30 -7.96
N GLN A 20 19.56 -2.83 -7.49
CA GLN A 20 19.47 -3.61 -6.26
C GLN A 20 20.00 -2.84 -5.03
N ASP A 21 19.80 -1.52 -5.02
CA ASP A 21 20.31 -0.56 -4.04
C ASP A 21 19.28 -0.17 -2.97
N ILE A 22 18.04 -0.63 -3.09
CA ILE A 22 16.97 -0.37 -2.13
C ILE A 22 16.71 -1.64 -1.33
N GLU A 23 16.82 -1.56 -0.01
CA GLU A 23 16.47 -2.63 0.91
C GLU A 23 14.99 -2.53 1.32
N MET A 24 14.22 -3.60 1.08
CA MET A 24 12.83 -3.71 1.48
C MET A 24 12.72 -4.71 2.64
N HIS A 25 11.85 -4.37 3.60
CA HIS A 25 11.60 -5.15 4.81
C HIS A 25 10.14 -5.64 4.78
N ASP A 26 9.95 -6.96 4.66
CA ASP A 26 8.65 -7.61 4.80
C ASP A 26 8.34 -7.85 6.28
N CYS A 27 7.51 -6.98 6.86
CA CYS A 27 7.23 -6.90 8.30
C CYS A 27 6.13 -7.85 8.81
N GLY A 28 5.44 -8.58 7.93
CA GLY A 28 4.39 -9.53 8.36
C GLY A 28 3.17 -9.57 7.45
N ARG A 29 2.06 -10.07 8.00
CA ARG A 29 0.81 -10.30 7.26
C ARG A 29 -0.37 -9.70 8.01
N MET A 30 -1.24 -9.01 7.30
CA MET A 30 -2.55 -8.55 7.79
C MET A 30 -3.63 -9.45 7.20
N TYR A 31 -4.43 -10.09 8.06
CA TYR A 31 -5.57 -10.92 7.67
C TYR A 31 -6.86 -10.15 7.97
N LEU A 32 -7.64 -9.93 6.92
CA LEU A 32 -8.93 -9.26 6.97
C LEU A 32 -10.03 -10.21 6.48
N HIS A 33 -11.14 -10.26 7.20
CA HIS A 33 -12.39 -10.84 6.74
C HIS A 33 -13.08 -9.91 5.73
N PRO A 34 -14.02 -10.42 4.91
CA PRO A 34 -14.88 -9.57 4.10
C PRO A 34 -15.49 -8.45 4.95
N ASP A 35 -15.45 -7.24 4.40
CA ASP A 35 -16.00 -6.00 4.98
C ASP A 35 -15.18 -5.38 6.11
N GLU A 36 -13.96 -5.88 6.37
CA GLU A 36 -12.98 -5.23 7.24
C GLU A 36 -12.02 -4.31 6.46
N GLN A 37 -11.56 -3.24 7.11
CA GLN A 37 -10.62 -2.26 6.57
C GLN A 37 -9.41 -2.10 7.49
N ILE A 38 -8.24 -1.87 6.89
CA ILE A 38 -7.06 -1.35 7.56
C ILE A 38 -6.64 -0.01 6.95
N THR A 39 -6.23 0.93 7.80
CA THR A 39 -5.69 2.23 7.38
C THR A 39 -4.19 2.26 7.64
N PHE A 40 -3.41 2.55 6.60
CA PHE A 40 -1.99 2.80 6.69
C PHE A 40 -1.75 4.30 6.81
N VAL A 41 -0.88 4.71 7.74
CA VAL A 41 -0.55 6.11 8.01
C VAL A 41 0.91 6.35 7.68
N THR A 42 1.20 7.33 6.82
CA THR A 42 2.58 7.74 6.50
C THR A 42 3.21 8.49 7.68
N PRO A 43 4.54 8.66 7.72
CA PRO A 43 5.19 9.53 8.70
C PRO A 43 4.69 10.99 8.66
N SER A 44 4.20 11.45 7.50
CA SER A 44 3.58 12.77 7.31
C SER A 44 2.11 12.84 7.78
N GLY A 45 1.57 11.76 8.36
CA GLY A 45 0.21 11.70 8.89
C GLY A 45 -0.89 11.46 7.85
N LYS A 46 -0.54 11.07 6.62
CA LYS A 46 -1.50 10.83 5.56
C LYS A 46 -2.01 9.40 5.58
N GLU A 47 -3.29 9.23 5.30
CA GLU A 47 -3.98 7.95 5.38
C GLU A 47 -4.19 7.32 3.99
N HIS A 48 -3.94 6.03 3.90
CA HIS A 48 -4.34 5.19 2.77
C HIS A 48 -4.95 3.89 3.29
N ASP A 49 -6.19 3.60 2.90
CA ASP A 49 -6.89 2.42 3.40
C ASP A 49 -6.96 1.28 2.36
N PHE A 50 -7.11 0.06 2.86
CA PHE A 50 -7.41 -1.14 2.11
C PHE A 50 -8.53 -1.89 2.82
N ALA A 51 -9.56 -2.28 2.08
CA ALA A 51 -10.63 -3.12 2.59
C ALA A 51 -10.65 -4.48 1.90
N ALA A 52 -10.92 -5.53 2.68
CA ALA A 52 -11.26 -6.84 2.14
C ALA A 52 -12.76 -6.90 1.86
N LYS A 53 -13.14 -7.59 0.80
CA LYS A 53 -14.52 -7.88 0.38
C LYS A 53 -14.60 -9.35 -0.01
N SER A 54 -15.81 -9.88 -0.14
CA SER A 54 -16.01 -11.29 -0.54
C SER A 54 -15.38 -11.64 -1.91
N TRP A 55 -15.14 -10.63 -2.75
CA TRP A 55 -14.54 -10.75 -4.07
C TRP A 55 -13.04 -10.39 -4.14
N GLY A 56 -12.40 -10.01 -3.03
CA GLY A 56 -10.97 -9.65 -3.01
C GLY A 56 -10.68 -8.36 -2.24
N PHE A 57 -9.72 -7.56 -2.70
CA PHE A 57 -9.33 -6.30 -2.06
C PHE A 57 -9.78 -5.07 -2.83
N TYR A 58 -10.27 -4.09 -2.08
CA TYR A 58 -10.62 -2.78 -2.56
C TYR A 58 -9.63 -1.75 -1.98
N ALA A 59 -8.85 -1.09 -2.83
CA ALA A 59 -8.10 0.11 -2.46
C ALA A 59 -9.12 1.26 -2.34
N THR A 60 -9.62 1.47 -1.12
CA THR A 60 -10.84 2.23 -0.80
C THR A 60 -10.84 3.73 -1.07
N PRO A 61 -9.73 4.48 -1.01
CA PRO A 61 -9.84 5.94 -1.07
C PRO A 61 -10.12 6.40 -2.51
N SER A 62 -11.20 7.17 -2.67
CA SER A 62 -11.60 7.73 -3.96
C SER A 62 -10.52 8.67 -4.52
N ILE A 63 -10.16 8.48 -5.79
CA ILE A 63 -9.07 9.22 -6.44
C ILE A 63 -9.33 10.73 -6.46
N ASN A 64 -10.59 11.13 -6.65
CA ASN A 64 -11.02 12.52 -6.79
C ASN A 64 -11.55 13.15 -5.49
N SER A 65 -11.56 12.41 -4.37
CA SER A 65 -11.91 12.94 -3.04
C SER A 65 -10.92 12.45 -2.00
N ARG A 66 -11.10 11.30 -1.34
CA ARG A 66 -10.29 10.93 -0.15
C ARG A 66 -8.78 10.89 -0.44
N LEU A 67 -8.33 10.30 -1.55
CA LEU A 67 -6.89 10.35 -1.90
C LEU A 67 -6.42 11.78 -2.17
N LYS A 68 -7.24 12.58 -2.85
CA LYS A 68 -6.91 13.97 -3.17
C LYS A 68 -6.78 14.81 -1.89
N ASP A 69 -7.69 14.62 -0.94
CA ASP A 69 -7.78 15.32 0.33
C ASP A 69 -6.64 14.91 1.28
N GLN A 70 -6.26 13.62 1.27
CA GLN A 70 -5.07 13.09 1.95
C GLN A 70 -3.75 13.48 1.26
N GLY A 71 -3.78 14.30 0.20
CA GLY A 71 -2.57 14.81 -0.44
C GLY A 71 -1.83 13.77 -1.28
N PHE A 72 -2.54 12.79 -1.83
CA PHE A 72 -1.98 11.78 -2.74
C PHE A 72 -2.39 12.02 -4.21
N LYS A 73 -1.57 11.52 -5.13
CA LYS A 73 -1.89 11.34 -6.55
C LYS A 73 -1.64 9.88 -6.93
N THR A 74 -2.49 9.32 -7.76
CA THR A 74 -2.32 7.95 -8.27
C THR A 74 -1.98 7.93 -9.76
N ALA A 75 -1.25 6.92 -10.20
CA ALA A 75 -0.91 6.68 -11.59
C ALA A 75 -0.84 5.18 -11.90
N LEU A 76 -1.31 4.79 -13.09
CA LEU A 76 -0.99 3.50 -13.68
C LEU A 76 0.36 3.62 -14.39
N VAL A 77 1.37 2.94 -13.85
CA VAL A 77 2.77 3.07 -14.30
C VAL A 77 3.25 1.77 -14.90
N ARG A 78 3.87 1.84 -16.09
CA ARG A 78 4.57 0.72 -16.71
C ARG A 78 6.06 0.82 -16.47
N ASN A 79 6.69 -0.21 -15.91
CA ASN A 79 8.14 -0.25 -15.74
C ASN A 79 8.87 -0.74 -17.01
N ARG A 80 10.21 -0.71 -16.98
CA ARG A 80 11.06 -1.12 -18.11
C ARG A 80 10.90 -2.59 -18.52
N SER A 81 10.50 -3.45 -17.59
CA SER A 81 10.16 -4.86 -17.87
C SER A 81 8.73 -5.05 -18.37
N GLY A 82 8.01 -3.96 -18.64
CA GLY A 82 6.64 -3.98 -19.14
C GLY A 82 5.57 -4.28 -18.09
N ARG A 83 5.92 -4.41 -16.81
CA ARG A 83 4.98 -4.66 -15.71
C ARG A 83 4.21 -3.39 -15.35
N LEU A 84 2.93 -3.53 -15.04
CA LEU A 84 2.04 -2.44 -14.66
C LEU A 84 1.89 -2.37 -13.13
N TYR A 85 1.83 -1.15 -12.59
CA TYR A 85 1.70 -0.86 -11.17
C TYR A 85 0.68 0.26 -10.97
N VAL A 86 -0.11 0.15 -9.90
CA VAL A 86 -0.89 1.27 -9.37
C VAL A 86 -0.04 1.94 -8.31
N MET A 87 0.47 3.13 -8.60
CA MET A 87 1.24 3.92 -7.64
C MET A 87 0.32 4.90 -6.92
N VAL A 88 0.55 5.12 -5.63
CA VAL A 88 -0.09 6.18 -4.83
C VAL A 88 1.03 6.95 -4.17
N VAL A 89 1.18 8.21 -4.57
CA VAL A 89 2.36 9.03 -4.28
C VAL A 89 1.92 10.31 -3.59
N GLU A 90 2.60 10.66 -2.50
CA GLU A 90 2.43 11.96 -1.85
C GLU A 90 2.72 13.08 -2.86
N LYS A 91 1.80 14.02 -3.04
CA LYS A 91 1.88 15.04 -4.11
C LYS A 91 3.16 15.86 -4.06
N GLU A 92 3.69 16.13 -2.87
CA GLU A 92 4.92 16.89 -2.65
C GLU A 92 6.20 16.12 -2.99
N LYS A 93 6.10 14.81 -3.28
CA LYS A 93 7.22 13.97 -3.74
C LYS A 93 7.23 13.77 -5.27
N LEU A 94 6.31 14.40 -5.98
CA LEU A 94 6.26 14.44 -7.46
C LEU A 94 7.02 15.66 -7.98
#